data_AF-L9L5D7-F1
#
_entry.id   AF-L9L5D7-F1
#
_cell.length_a   1.000
_cell.length_b   1.000
_cell.length_c   1.000
_cell.angle_alpha   90.00
_cell.angle_beta   90.00
_cell.angle_gamma   90.00
#
_symmetry.space_group_name_H-M   'P 1'
#
loop_
_entity.id
_entity.type
_entity.pdbx_description
1 polymer ?
#
loop_
_entity_poly.entity_id
_entity_poly.type
_entity_poly.pdbx_seq_one_letter_code
_entity_poly.pdbx_strand_id
1 'polypeptide(L)'
;MRFHICQSKLEPAIRGSQSSSISVRKGLPYKHLLTHHREPSHRYLISTYDDHYNRHSYNPGLPSLRTWSTQKLLWLPEKSDFPLLAPPTNYGLYERLKQSWLALEAGPQESTYTSAFPRPPRCAMSRREHAIPVPPPRLHPLPRF
;
A
#
# COMPACT_ATOMS: atom_id res chain seq x y z
N MET A 1 53.78 -22.50 -31.03
CA MET A 1 53.97 -22.86 -29.61
C MET A 1 52.65 -22.65 -28.88
N ARG A 2 51.91 -23.74 -28.58
CA ARG A 2 50.66 -23.70 -27.83
C ARG A 2 50.99 -23.97 -26.36
N PHE A 3 51.02 -22.92 -25.54
CA PHE A 3 51.04 -23.07 -24.09
C PHE A 3 49.59 -23.09 -23.60
N HIS A 4 49.13 -24.28 -23.22
CA HIS A 4 47.90 -24.44 -22.45
C HIS A 4 48.19 -24.00 -21.01
N ILE A 5 47.58 -22.89 -20.60
CA ILE A 5 47.55 -22.50 -19.18
C ILE A 5 46.31 -23.18 -18.58
N CYS A 6 46.57 -24.18 -17.74
CA CYS A 6 45.58 -24.86 -16.92
C CYS A 6 44.83 -23.87 -16.03
N GLN A 7 43.51 -23.81 -16.13
CA GLN A 7 42.68 -23.16 -15.12
C GLN A 7 42.74 -23.96 -13.83
N SER A 8 43.37 -23.40 -12.80
CA SER A 8 43.32 -23.89 -11.43
C SER A 8 41.89 -23.83 -10.91
N LYS A 9 41.31 -25.00 -10.68
CA LYS A 9 40.01 -25.23 -10.06
C LYS A 9 40.08 -24.77 -8.60
N LEU A 10 39.44 -23.65 -8.28
CA LEU A 10 39.16 -23.25 -6.90
C LEU A 10 38.04 -24.16 -6.37
N GLU A 11 38.41 -25.21 -5.64
CA GLU A 11 37.49 -25.97 -4.79
C GLU A 11 37.00 -25.08 -3.64
N PRO A 12 35.67 -24.91 -3.44
CA PRO A 12 35.18 -24.41 -2.17
C PRO A 12 35.20 -25.54 -1.15
N ALA A 13 36.07 -25.43 -0.16
CA ALA A 13 36.08 -26.26 1.04
C ALA A 13 34.73 -26.12 1.76
N ILE A 14 33.83 -27.10 1.58
CA ILE A 14 32.59 -27.23 2.34
C ILE A 14 32.99 -27.66 3.76
N ARG A 15 33.28 -26.68 4.63
CA ARG A 15 33.21 -26.91 6.07
C ARG A 15 31.76 -27.25 6.37
N GLY A 16 31.52 -28.52 6.69
CA GLY A 16 30.27 -29.01 7.25
C GLY A 16 30.00 -28.32 8.58
N SER A 17 29.41 -27.12 8.53
CA SER A 17 28.69 -26.58 9.66
C SER A 17 27.41 -27.39 9.75
N GLN A 18 27.36 -28.30 10.73
CA GLN A 18 26.12 -28.93 11.14
C GLN A 18 25.20 -27.83 11.70
N SER A 19 24.55 -27.04 10.83
CA SER A 19 23.31 -26.39 11.19
C SER A 19 22.33 -27.53 11.36
N SER A 20 22.06 -27.88 12.62
CA SER A 20 20.89 -28.65 12.98
C SER A 20 19.70 -28.03 12.26
N SER A 21 19.23 -28.72 11.22
CA SER A 21 17.98 -28.38 10.58
C SER A 21 16.94 -28.54 11.68
N ILE A 22 16.47 -27.43 12.25
CA ILE A 22 15.14 -27.41 12.85
C ILE A 22 14.23 -27.74 11.67
N SER A 23 13.96 -29.02 11.50
CA SER A 23 12.96 -29.50 10.57
C SER A 23 11.66 -28.89 11.06
N VAL A 24 11.28 -27.75 10.47
CA VAL A 24 9.99 -27.11 10.73
C VAL A 24 8.95 -28.16 10.44
N ARG A 25 8.44 -28.80 11.50
CA ARG A 25 7.39 -29.80 11.37
C ARG A 25 6.24 -29.04 10.71
N LYS A 26 5.89 -29.44 9.48
CA LYS A 26 4.74 -28.87 8.78
C LYS A 26 3.50 -29.27 9.59
N GLY A 27 3.10 -28.38 10.49
CA GLY A 27 1.91 -28.56 11.33
C GLY A 27 0.63 -28.47 10.50
N LEU A 28 -0.51 -28.75 11.14
CA LEU A 28 -1.81 -28.63 10.49
C LEU A 28 -2.04 -27.15 10.08
N PRO A 29 -2.48 -26.89 8.84
CA PRO A 29 -2.77 -25.53 8.41
C PRO A 29 -3.86 -24.93 9.30
N TYR A 30 -3.63 -23.71 9.79
CA TYR A 30 -4.56 -22.94 10.63
C TYR A 30 -6.00 -22.89 10.11
N LYS A 31 -6.14 -22.90 8.78
CA LYS A 31 -7.45 -22.95 8.10
C LYS A 31 -8.30 -24.10 8.63
N HIS A 32 -7.75 -25.30 8.78
CA HIS A 32 -8.50 -26.47 9.26
C HIS A 32 -8.90 -26.40 10.74
N LEU A 33 -8.26 -25.53 11.54
CA LEU A 33 -8.58 -25.37 12.95
C LEU A 33 -9.72 -24.38 13.19
N LEU A 34 -9.80 -23.33 12.36
CA LEU A 34 -10.74 -22.22 12.59
C LEU A 34 -11.86 -22.10 11.56
N THR A 35 -11.79 -22.80 10.43
CA THR A 35 -12.90 -22.77 9.48
C THR A 35 -14.05 -23.62 10.00
N HIS A 36 -15.18 -22.97 10.30
CA HIS A 36 -16.39 -23.63 10.77
C HIS A 36 -17.04 -24.54 9.70
N HIS A 37 -16.90 -24.20 8.42
CA HIS A 37 -17.40 -24.97 7.27
C HIS A 37 -16.42 -24.93 6.09
N ARG A 38 -16.75 -25.60 4.96
CA ARG A 38 -16.05 -25.46 3.66
C ARG A 38 -16.25 -24.06 3.04
N GLU A 39 -15.91 -23.03 3.80
CA GLU A 39 -16.05 -21.64 3.41
C GLU A 39 -14.92 -21.27 2.43
N PRO A 40 -15.26 -20.72 1.24
CA PRO A 40 -14.28 -20.15 0.33
C PRO A 40 -13.44 -19.10 1.05
N SER A 41 -12.14 -19.09 0.76
CA SER A 41 -11.20 -18.13 1.36
C SER A 41 -11.51 -16.66 1.01
N HIS A 42 -12.32 -16.40 -0.02
CA HIS A 42 -12.70 -15.08 -0.49
C HIS A 42 -14.22 -14.98 -0.62
N ARG A 43 -14.90 -14.65 0.49
CA ARG A 43 -16.27 -14.17 0.47
C ARG A 43 -16.26 -12.69 0.82
N TYR A 44 -16.81 -11.87 -0.06
CA TYR A 44 -17.11 -10.48 0.23
C TYR A 44 -18.40 -10.46 1.05
N LEU A 45 -18.23 -10.63 2.37
CA LEU A 45 -19.34 -10.52 3.31
C LEU A 45 -19.74 -9.05 3.40
N ILE A 46 -21.02 -8.79 3.19
CA ILE A 46 -21.60 -7.46 3.25
C ILE A 46 -22.31 -7.30 4.59
N SER A 47 -22.10 -6.16 5.24
CA SER A 47 -22.83 -5.82 6.46
C SER A 47 -24.28 -5.48 6.14
N THR A 48 -25.19 -5.69 7.10
CA THR A 48 -26.60 -5.30 6.94
C THR A 48 -26.76 -3.80 6.64
N TYR A 49 -25.86 -2.97 7.17
CA TYR A 49 -25.80 -1.55 6.86
C TYR A 49 -25.55 -1.28 5.37
N ASP A 50 -24.53 -1.93 4.79
CA ASP A 50 -24.17 -1.76 3.39
C ASP A 50 -25.25 -2.28 2.44
N ASP A 51 -25.91 -3.40 2.78
CA ASP A 51 -27.09 -3.93 2.04
C ASP A 51 -28.24 -2.92 1.98
N HIS A 52 -28.56 -2.29 3.11
CA HIS A 52 -29.64 -1.32 3.21
C HIS A 52 -29.37 -0.05 2.41
N TYR A 53 -28.13 0.46 2.45
CA TYR A 53 -27.77 1.70 1.78
C TYR A 53 -27.59 1.51 0.26
N ASN A 54 -26.92 0.43 -0.14
CA ASN A 54 -26.59 0.16 -1.54
C ASN A 54 -27.73 -0.54 -2.30
N ARG A 55 -28.80 -0.93 -1.59
CA ARG A 55 -29.94 -1.68 -2.14
C ARG A 55 -29.52 -2.98 -2.84
N HIS A 56 -28.49 -3.65 -2.28
CA HIS A 56 -28.16 -5.03 -2.66
C HIS A 56 -29.29 -6.02 -2.33
N SER A 57 -30.29 -5.54 -1.58
CA SER A 57 -31.32 -6.24 -0.83
C SER A 57 -32.35 -7.07 -1.62
N TYR A 58 -32.14 -7.32 -2.92
CA TYR A 58 -33.02 -8.17 -3.72
C TYR A 58 -32.50 -9.61 -3.81
N ASN A 59 -32.79 -10.42 -2.78
CA ASN A 59 -32.79 -11.88 -2.92
C ASN A 59 -34.24 -12.37 -2.93
N PRO A 60 -34.84 -12.63 -4.10
CA PRO A 60 -36.26 -12.99 -4.20
C PRO A 60 -36.59 -14.38 -3.63
N GLY A 61 -35.57 -15.17 -3.28
CA GLY A 61 -35.73 -16.56 -2.82
C GLY A 61 -35.89 -16.73 -1.30
N LEU A 62 -35.76 -15.66 -0.49
CA LEU A 62 -35.78 -15.77 0.97
C LEU A 62 -36.88 -14.89 1.60
N PRO A 63 -37.61 -15.41 2.60
CA PRO A 63 -38.62 -14.62 3.30
C PRO A 63 -37.97 -13.51 4.14
N SER A 64 -38.64 -12.36 4.21
CA SER A 64 -38.20 -11.21 4.99
C SER A 64 -38.25 -11.44 6.49
N LEU A 65 -39.17 -12.29 6.95
CA LEU A 65 -39.35 -12.67 8.35
C LEU A 65 -39.35 -14.18 8.51
N ARG A 66 -38.76 -14.64 9.60
CA ARG A 66 -38.80 -16.03 10.06
C ARG A 66 -40.24 -16.54 10.15
N THR A 67 -40.51 -17.71 9.56
CA THR A 67 -41.83 -18.35 9.52
C THR A 67 -41.78 -19.73 10.18
N TRP A 68 -42.80 -20.10 10.96
CA TRP A 68 -42.90 -21.44 11.55
C TRP A 68 -43.35 -22.45 10.50
N SER A 69 -42.55 -23.50 10.24
CA SER A 69 -42.93 -24.59 9.35
C SER A 69 -43.54 -25.73 10.14
N THR A 70 -44.84 -25.97 9.96
CA THR A 70 -45.56 -27.07 10.60
C THR A 70 -45.09 -28.45 10.12
N GLN A 71 -44.65 -28.56 8.87
CA GLN A 71 -44.14 -29.82 8.28
C GLN A 71 -42.78 -30.21 8.85
N LYS A 72 -41.89 -29.23 9.06
CA LYS A 72 -40.52 -29.47 9.56
C LYS A 72 -40.39 -29.26 11.06
N LEU A 73 -41.44 -28.77 11.72
CA LEU A 73 -41.48 -28.43 13.14
C LEU A 73 -40.31 -27.54 13.57
N LEU A 74 -39.97 -26.57 12.72
CA LEU A 74 -38.87 -25.65 12.95
C LEU A 74 -39.16 -24.26 12.39
N TRP A 75 -38.49 -23.26 12.97
CA TRP A 75 -38.43 -21.92 12.41
C TRP A 75 -37.57 -21.92 11.15
N LEU A 76 -38.14 -21.53 10.02
CA LEU A 76 -37.41 -21.41 8.77
C LEU A 76 -36.42 -20.23 8.84
N PRO A 77 -35.23 -20.37 8.25
CA PRO A 77 -34.26 -19.29 8.24
C PRO A 77 -34.79 -18.10 7.44
N GLU A 78 -34.50 -16.91 7.95
CA GLU A 78 -34.83 -15.62 7.36
C GLU A 78 -33.71 -15.16 6.41
N LYS A 79 -33.98 -14.12 5.61
CA LYS A 79 -32.95 -13.37 4.88
C LYS A 79 -31.70 -13.06 5.72
N SER A 80 -31.86 -12.69 7.00
CA SER A 80 -30.76 -12.33 7.90
C SER A 80 -29.90 -13.51 8.37
N ASP A 81 -30.41 -14.75 8.26
CA ASP A 81 -29.67 -15.96 8.62
C ASP A 81 -28.64 -16.37 7.56
N PHE A 82 -28.70 -15.77 6.36
CA PHE A 82 -27.77 -16.05 5.27
C PHE A 82 -26.81 -14.89 5.06
N PRO A 83 -25.49 -15.15 5.01
CA PRO A 83 -24.53 -14.11 4.68
C PRO A 83 -24.77 -13.58 3.27
N LEU A 84 -24.85 -12.27 3.13
CA LEU A 84 -24.97 -11.62 1.83
C LEU A 84 -23.61 -11.63 1.14
N LEU A 85 -23.63 -12.11 -0.10
CA LEU A 85 -22.47 -12.18 -0.98
C LEU A 85 -22.72 -11.22 -2.15
N ALA A 86 -22.03 -10.09 -2.14
CA ALA A 86 -21.95 -9.25 -3.33
C ALA A 86 -20.53 -8.68 -3.45
N PRO A 87 -20.10 -8.25 -4.65
CA PRO A 87 -18.80 -7.63 -4.82
C PRO A 87 -18.68 -6.41 -3.90
N PRO A 88 -17.48 -6.12 -3.39
CA PRO A 88 -17.29 -5.03 -2.45
C PRO A 88 -17.60 -3.70 -3.14
N THR A 89 -18.48 -2.92 -2.53
CA THR A 89 -18.85 -1.57 -2.98
C THR A 89 -17.71 -0.60 -2.62
N ASN A 90 -16.55 -0.76 -3.27
CA ASN A 90 -15.32 -0.08 -2.85
C ASN A 90 -15.30 1.43 -3.11
N TYR A 91 -16.35 2.04 -3.70
CA TYR A 91 -16.51 3.48 -3.92
C TYR A 91 -15.24 4.24 -4.40
N GLY A 92 -14.32 3.58 -5.12
CA GLY A 92 -13.04 4.18 -5.50
C GLY A 92 -11.97 4.23 -4.40
N LEU A 93 -12.27 3.83 -3.16
CA LEU A 93 -11.34 3.88 -2.02
C LEU A 93 -10.14 2.96 -2.26
N TYR A 94 -10.38 1.75 -2.76
CA TYR A 94 -9.31 0.79 -3.04
C TYR A 94 -8.36 1.35 -4.11
N GLU A 95 -8.91 1.91 -5.18
CA GLU A 95 -8.16 2.52 -6.27
C GLU A 95 -7.33 3.70 -5.77
N ARG A 96 -7.94 4.56 -4.93
CA ARG A 96 -7.25 5.70 -4.31
C ARG A 96 -6.12 5.26 -3.38
N LEU A 97 -6.35 4.24 -2.55
CA LEU A 97 -5.31 3.70 -1.66
C LEU A 97 -4.18 3.05 -2.45
N LYS A 98 -4.50 2.28 -3.49
CA LYS A 98 -3.52 1.69 -4.39
C LYS A 98 -2.63 2.76 -5.04
N GLN A 99 -3.22 3.87 -5.49
CA GLN A 99 -2.47 5.01 -6.00
C GLN A 99 -1.57 5.62 -4.92
N SER A 100 -2.06 5.78 -3.68
CA SER A 100 -1.27 6.33 -2.58
C SER A 100 -0.06 5.47 -2.20
N TRP A 101 -0.21 4.14 -2.23
CA TRP A 101 0.89 3.21 -1.94
C TRP A 101 1.96 3.24 -3.04
N LEU A 102 1.54 3.32 -4.30
CA LEU A 102 2.48 3.49 -5.42
C LEU A 102 3.21 4.84 -5.35
N ALA A 103 2.52 5.90 -4.92
CA ALA A 103 3.11 7.23 -4.77
C ALA A 103 4.09 7.32 -3.58
N LEU A 104 3.82 6.61 -2.47
CA LEU A 104 4.68 6.61 -1.29
C LEU A 104 6.07 6.00 -1.57
N GLU A 105 6.15 5.01 -2.45
CA GLU A 105 7.42 4.37 -2.86
C GLU A 105 8.22 5.20 -3.88
N ALA A 106 7.62 6.22 -4.49
CA ALA A 106 8.19 6.91 -5.67
C ALA A 106 8.89 8.25 -5.36
N GLY A 107 8.88 8.72 -4.11
CA GLY A 107 9.36 10.06 -3.75
C GLY A 107 10.73 10.10 -3.06
N PRO A 108 11.59 11.11 -3.35
CA PRO A 108 12.69 11.47 -2.46
C PRO A 108 12.14 11.74 -1.06
N GLN A 109 12.81 11.26 0.00
CA GLN A 109 12.40 11.54 1.38
C GLN A 109 12.60 13.03 1.72
N GLU A 110 11.64 13.86 1.33
CA GLU A 110 11.55 15.24 1.76
C GLU A 110 10.89 15.32 3.13
N SER A 111 11.43 16.17 4.01
CA SER A 111 10.81 16.43 5.30
C SER A 111 9.43 17.09 5.13
N THR A 112 8.51 16.86 6.07
CA THR A 112 7.17 17.48 6.08
C THR A 112 7.22 19.01 6.00
N TYR A 113 8.26 19.63 6.55
CA TYR A 113 8.47 21.07 6.48
C TYR A 113 8.78 21.54 5.05
N THR A 114 9.67 20.83 4.34
CA THR A 114 10.08 21.18 2.98
C THR A 114 8.94 21.01 1.98
N SER A 115 8.10 19.98 2.14
CA SER A 115 6.96 19.74 1.25
C SER A 115 5.79 20.71 1.49
N ALA A 116 5.56 21.12 2.75
CA ALA A 116 4.52 22.09 3.09
C ALA A 116 4.87 23.53 2.65
N PHE A 117 6.16 23.86 2.59
CA PHE A 117 6.64 25.20 2.20
C PHE A 117 7.58 25.12 0.98
N PRO A 118 7.03 24.84 -0.22
CA PRO A 118 7.83 24.81 -1.44
C PRO A 118 8.40 26.21 -1.71
N ARG A 119 9.64 26.25 -2.21
CA ARG A 119 10.28 27.52 -2.56
C ARG A 119 9.48 28.20 -3.68
N PRO A 120 9.05 29.46 -3.52
CA PRO A 120 8.33 30.16 -4.56
C PRO A 120 9.20 30.29 -5.83
N PRO A 121 8.60 30.32 -7.02
CA PRO A 121 9.34 30.44 -8.26
C PRO A 121 10.19 31.71 -8.24
N ARG A 122 11.37 31.68 -8.88
CA ARG A 122 12.33 32.81 -8.84
C ARG A 122 11.72 34.13 -9.33
N CYS A 123 10.72 34.09 -10.21
CA CYS A 123 10.00 35.27 -10.69
C CYS A 123 9.09 35.92 -9.64
N ALA A 124 8.65 35.19 -8.61
CA ALA A 124 7.89 35.75 -7.49
C ALA A 124 8.80 36.38 -6.41
N MET A 125 10.10 36.09 -6.44
CA MET A 125 11.07 36.73 -5.55
C MET A 125 11.46 38.10 -6.12
N SER A 126 11.43 39.15 -5.30
CA SER A 126 11.86 40.47 -5.76
C SER A 126 13.33 40.42 -6.19
N ARG A 127 13.62 40.97 -7.38
CA ARG A 127 14.99 41.12 -7.84
C ARG A 127 15.63 42.19 -6.97
N ARG A 128 16.50 41.80 -6.04
CA ARG A 128 17.38 42.76 -5.36
C ARG A 128 18.37 43.30 -6.38
N GLU A 129 18.08 44.48 -6.90
CA GLU A 129 19.09 45.25 -7.63
C GLU A 129 20.07 45.77 -6.58
N HIS A 130 21.28 45.21 -6.59
CA HIS A 130 22.36 45.75 -5.77
C HIS A 130 22.81 47.03 -6.46
N ALA A 131 22.92 48.13 -5.70
CA ALA A 131 23.55 49.32 -6.21
C ALA A 131 24.94 48.94 -6.71
N ILE A 132 25.19 49.09 -8.01
CA ILE A 132 26.54 48.95 -8.56
C ILE A 132 27.34 50.08 -7.90
N PRO A 133 28.37 49.79 -7.09
CA PRO A 133 29.15 50.84 -6.46
C PRO A 133 29.77 51.68 -7.58
N VAL A 134 29.35 52.95 -7.67
CA VAL A 134 29.94 53.91 -8.59
C VAL A 134 31.36 54.17 -8.08
N PRO A 135 32.41 53.89 -8.88
CA PRO A 135 33.78 54.18 -8.46
C PRO A 135 33.90 55.70 -8.21
N PRO A 136 34.52 56.13 -7.10
CA PRO A 136 34.65 57.54 -6.78
C PRO A 136 35.39 58.27 -7.91
N PRO A 137 34.97 59.50 -8.28
CA PRO A 137 35.66 60.28 -9.28
C PRO A 137 37.12 60.52 -8.83
N ARG A 138 38.06 60.27 -9.75
CA ARG A 138 39.50 60.42 -9.48
C ARG A 138 39.77 61.88 -9.10
N LEU A 139 40.27 62.10 -7.89
CA LEU A 139 40.75 63.41 -7.45
C LEU A 139 41.88 63.85 -8.40
N HIS A 140 41.68 64.99 -9.05
CA HIS A 140 42.71 65.60 -9.89
C HIS A 140 43.93 65.96 -9.02
N PRO A 141 45.16 65.76 -9.52
CA PRO A 141 46.36 66.11 -8.75
C PRO A 141 46.39 67.62 -8.49
N LEU A 142 46.65 67.98 -7.23
CA LEU A 142 46.80 69.37 -6.80
C LEU A 142 48.01 70.01 -7.52
N PRO A 143 47.92 71.31 -7.90
CA PRO A 143 49.03 72.01 -8.51
C PRO A 143 50.20 72.02 -7.52
N ARG A 144 51.36 71.54 -7.99
CA ARG A 144 52.62 71.72 -7.28
C ARG A 144 53.06 73.18 -7.46
N PHE A 145 53.11 73.92 -6.36
CA PHE A 145 53.80 75.21 -6.27
C PHE A 145 55.27 74.97 -5.92
#